data_AF-A0A401NTC4-F1
#
_entry.id   AF-A0A401NTC4-F1
#
_cell.length_a   1.000
_cell.length_b   1.000
_cell.length_c   1.000
_cell.angle_alpha   90.00
_cell.angle_beta   90.00
_cell.angle_gamma   90.00
#
_symmetry.space_group_name_H-M   'P 1'
#
loop_
_entity.id
_entity.type
_entity.pdbx_description
1 polymer ?
#
loop_
_entity_poly.entity_id
_entity_poly.type
_entity_poly.pdbx_seq_one_letter_code
_entity_poly.pdbx_strand_id
1 'polypeptide(L)'
;MWSAGMLSWISRAVPTVGSLSFPHCCPCLPSRRLDRASVSSSVRARKRDDFIQDLEKEFVKFRRQVKETLPGSGWSPLHQTPGLPPERADIVIVGGGVIGWSTAYWLKKKEAIREGVRVVVVERDPTYAKASTVLSIGGIRQQFSLPENIQLSMQSAHFLRNIQEHLNVLNEEPVDIQFNPSGYLFLAGKEQSEILEENYRIQRAEGAAVTLLTPQQIQRKFPWINTDGVALASYGLENEGWFDPWLLLNAFRRKAISMGVYPCHGEVVGFQHSTREMETDDGRSVSLKRIHHVNVRMPNSMEYQPVECALIINEAGAWSSKVAEMIGIGDGPEGTLEGTKLPVEPRKRYVYVFHCPNGPGLECPLIIDHKGVYFRREGLGGNYLGGLSPTEEEEPDSSDLEVDYEYFHEAVWPSLAQCVPAFESLRLKSAWAGYYDYNIFDQNAIIGAHPLVTNLYFATGFSGHGLQQSPAVGRAIAELILDGKFKTLDLGAFDFIRLFRGTKVLERNIL
;
A
#
# COMPACT_ATOMS: atom_id res chain seq x y z
N MET A 1 15.34 0.21 36.63
CA MET A 1 16.78 0.41 36.37
C MET A 1 17.26 -0.82 35.61
N TRP A 2 17.97 -0.62 34.50
CA TRP A 2 18.20 -1.55 33.37
C TRP A 2 16.97 -1.79 32.50
N SER A 3 16.93 -1.60 31.18
CA SER A 3 17.72 -0.82 30.20
C SER A 3 16.95 -1.01 28.88
N ALA A 4 16.33 0.03 28.32
CA ALA A 4 16.73 0.67 27.06
C ALA A 4 17.35 -0.31 26.03
N GLY A 5 16.59 -0.71 25.01
CA GLY A 5 17.14 -1.47 23.89
C GLY A 5 16.10 -2.10 22.96
N MET A 6 15.37 -1.30 22.18
CA MET A 6 14.82 -1.73 20.88
C MET A 6 14.43 -0.48 20.07
N LEU A 7 15.21 -0.18 19.05
CA LEU A 7 14.99 0.94 18.12
C LEU A 7 15.17 0.44 16.69
N SER A 8 14.13 0.63 15.87
CA SER A 8 14.13 1.01 14.45
C SER A 8 15.20 0.35 13.54
N TRP A 9 14.77 -0.58 12.68
CA TRP A 9 15.69 -1.33 11.80
C TRP A 9 15.54 -1.08 10.28
N ILE A 10 14.90 0.00 9.84
CA ILE A 10 14.80 0.29 8.38
C ILE A 10 15.85 1.29 7.87
N SER A 11 16.66 1.95 8.71
CA SER A 11 17.57 3.01 8.24
C SER A 11 19.04 2.60 7.91
N ARG A 12 19.38 1.31 7.82
CA ARG A 12 20.80 0.90 7.62
C ARG A 12 20.98 -0.19 6.56
N ALA A 13 20.81 0.17 5.30
CA ALA A 13 21.38 -0.56 4.17
C ALA A 13 21.59 0.34 2.94
N VAL A 14 22.44 1.37 3.03
CA VAL A 14 23.05 2.03 1.84
C VAL A 14 24.47 2.51 2.22
N PRO A 15 25.53 2.18 1.46
CA PRO A 15 26.89 2.63 1.77
C PRO A 15 27.08 4.11 1.42
N THR A 16 27.66 4.86 2.36
CA THR A 16 28.17 6.22 2.17
C THR A 16 29.36 6.24 1.23
N VAL A 17 29.26 6.96 0.10
CA VAL A 17 30.42 7.30 -0.74
C VAL A 17 31.13 8.50 -0.12
N GLY A 18 32.39 8.31 0.27
CA GLY A 18 33.22 9.33 0.91
C GLY A 18 33.53 10.51 -0.01
N SER A 19 33.44 11.70 0.57
CA SER A 19 33.85 13.00 0.02
C SER A 19 35.34 13.02 -0.37
N LEU A 20 35.64 13.34 -1.62
CA LEU A 20 36.98 13.74 -2.08
C LEU A 20 37.02 15.25 -2.30
N SER A 21 37.87 15.90 -1.53
CA SER A 21 38.21 17.33 -1.57
C SER A 21 39.08 17.66 -2.79
N PHE A 22 38.69 18.70 -3.54
CA PHE A 22 39.52 19.36 -4.55
C PHE A 22 40.35 20.50 -3.94
N PRO A 23 41.58 20.74 -4.46
CA PRO A 23 42.14 22.09 -4.49
C PRO A 23 42.43 22.56 -5.94
N HIS A 24 42.20 23.84 -6.17
CA HIS A 24 42.53 24.57 -7.39
C HIS A 24 44.06 24.70 -7.62
N CYS A 25 44.50 24.55 -8.88
CA CYS A 25 45.21 25.57 -9.68
C CYS A 25 45.82 24.97 -10.98
N CYS A 26 45.58 25.65 -12.10
CA CYS A 26 46.18 25.45 -13.44
C CYS A 26 47.60 26.11 -13.52
N PRO A 27 48.37 26.11 -14.64
CA PRO A 27 48.16 25.53 -15.99
C PRO A 27 49.37 24.79 -16.62
N CYS A 28 49.17 24.12 -17.78
CA CYS A 28 50.01 24.18 -19.02
C CYS A 28 49.73 22.98 -19.97
N LEU A 29 49.39 23.29 -21.23
CA LEU A 29 49.30 22.41 -22.43
C LEU A 29 50.72 22.13 -23.02
N PRO A 30 50.96 21.26 -24.05
CA PRO A 30 50.01 20.78 -25.09
C PRO A 30 50.15 19.33 -25.64
N SER A 31 49.07 18.91 -26.33
CA SER A 31 49.01 18.03 -27.54
C SER A 31 49.24 16.50 -27.43
N ARG A 32 48.22 15.71 -27.82
CA ARG A 32 48.19 14.88 -29.07
C ARG A 32 47.00 13.90 -29.12
N ARG A 33 46.36 13.90 -30.30
CA ARG A 33 45.64 12.85 -31.08
C ARG A 33 44.69 11.86 -30.38
N LEU A 34 43.46 11.89 -30.89
CA LEU A 34 42.38 10.90 -30.78
C LEU A 34 42.76 9.59 -31.45
N ASP A 35 42.52 8.46 -30.78
CA ASP A 35 42.27 7.15 -31.40
C ASP A 35 41.08 6.47 -30.72
N ARG A 36 40.18 5.92 -31.55
CA ARG A 36 39.00 5.16 -31.15
C ARG A 36 39.42 3.77 -30.65
N ALA A 37 38.99 3.38 -29.45
CA ALA A 37 39.04 2.01 -28.97
C ALA A 37 37.67 1.54 -28.46
N SER A 38 37.23 0.40 -28.98
CA SER A 38 36.03 -0.34 -28.61
C SER A 38 36.11 -0.85 -27.16
N VAL A 39 35.09 -0.56 -26.36
CA VAL A 39 34.97 -1.08 -24.98
C VAL A 39 34.07 -2.31 -24.96
N SER A 40 34.63 -3.41 -24.44
CA SER A 40 34.05 -4.75 -24.38
C SER A 40 32.91 -4.89 -23.36
N SER A 41 32.00 -5.82 -23.65
CA SER A 41 30.79 -6.20 -22.91
C SER A 41 31.03 -6.98 -21.60
N SER A 42 32.27 -7.17 -21.16
CA SER A 42 32.61 -8.06 -20.03
C SER A 42 32.51 -7.40 -18.64
N VAL A 43 32.54 -6.07 -18.55
CA VAL A 43 32.51 -5.33 -17.26
C VAL A 43 31.09 -5.26 -16.66
N ARG A 44 30.04 -5.30 -17.49
CA ARG A 44 28.63 -5.27 -17.05
C ARG A 44 28.16 -6.59 -16.43
N ALA A 45 28.69 -7.73 -16.87
CA ALA A 45 28.32 -9.04 -16.35
C ALA A 45 28.88 -9.26 -14.92
N ARG A 46 30.16 -8.93 -14.69
CA ARG A 46 30.81 -9.08 -13.36
C ARG A 46 30.13 -8.25 -12.26
N LYS A 47 29.75 -7.00 -12.55
CA LYS A 47 29.04 -6.16 -11.57
C LYS A 47 27.68 -6.71 -11.16
N ARG A 48 27.03 -7.50 -12.02
CA ARG A 48 25.71 -8.09 -11.75
C ARG A 48 25.83 -9.33 -10.84
N ASP A 49 26.86 -10.14 -11.03
CA ASP A 49 27.13 -11.30 -10.19
C ASP A 49 27.63 -10.89 -8.79
N ASP A 50 28.47 -9.86 -8.71
CA ASP A 50 28.94 -9.30 -7.43
C ASP A 50 27.78 -8.69 -6.61
N PHE A 51 26.83 -8.04 -7.29
CA PHE A 51 25.61 -7.49 -6.67
C PHE A 51 24.70 -8.59 -6.10
N ILE A 52 24.52 -9.71 -6.81
CA ILE A 52 23.71 -10.84 -6.33
C ILE A 52 24.38 -11.50 -5.12
N GLN A 53 25.70 -11.67 -5.15
CA GLN A 53 26.45 -12.24 -4.03
C GLN A 53 26.44 -11.35 -2.78
N ASP A 54 26.51 -10.03 -2.95
CA ASP A 54 26.43 -9.10 -1.82
C ASP A 54 25.01 -9.00 -1.25
N LEU A 55 23.98 -9.14 -2.09
CA LEU A 55 22.60 -9.33 -1.64
C LEU A 55 22.50 -10.60 -0.77
N GLU A 56 22.99 -11.75 -1.26
CA GLU A 56 22.94 -13.02 -0.53
C GLU A 56 23.64 -12.95 0.83
N LYS A 57 24.78 -12.25 0.91
CA LYS A 57 25.51 -12.04 2.18
C LYS A 57 24.72 -11.19 3.17
N GLU A 58 24.12 -10.09 2.72
CA GLU A 58 23.25 -9.25 3.55
C GLU A 58 21.98 -10.03 3.98
N PHE A 59 21.45 -10.91 3.13
CA PHE A 59 20.33 -11.80 3.46
C PHE A 59 20.67 -12.83 4.53
N VAL A 60 21.85 -13.43 4.47
CA VAL A 60 22.32 -14.38 5.49
C VAL A 60 22.50 -13.66 6.83
N LYS A 61 22.99 -12.42 6.81
CA LYS A 61 23.17 -11.57 8.00
C LYS A 61 21.83 -11.19 8.63
N PHE A 62 20.84 -10.82 7.82
CA PHE A 62 19.47 -10.56 8.25
C PHE A 62 18.82 -11.79 8.89
N ARG A 63 18.90 -12.97 8.24
CA ARG A 63 18.38 -14.24 8.78
C ARG A 63 18.97 -14.57 10.14
N ARG A 64 20.28 -14.33 10.31
CA ARG A 64 20.97 -14.58 11.57
C ARG A 64 20.51 -13.63 12.68
N GLN A 65 20.36 -12.33 12.37
CA GLN A 65 19.90 -11.34 13.35
C GLN A 65 18.45 -11.54 13.78
N VAL A 66 17.54 -11.92 12.87
CA VAL A 66 16.14 -12.23 13.21
C VAL A 66 16.05 -13.45 14.12
N LYS A 67 16.90 -14.46 13.89
CA LYS A 67 16.98 -15.67 14.73
C LYS A 67 17.56 -15.40 16.13
N GLU A 68 18.43 -14.40 16.23
CA GLU A 68 19.06 -13.97 17.50
C GLU A 68 18.15 -13.02 18.31
N THR A 69 17.22 -12.28 17.68
CA THR A 69 16.29 -11.35 18.37
C THR A 69 14.98 -11.98 18.82
N LEU A 70 14.61 -13.16 18.30
CA LEU A 70 13.42 -13.91 18.70
C LEU A 70 13.76 -15.36 19.11
N PRO A 71 14.46 -15.57 20.24
CA PRO A 71 14.80 -16.91 20.71
C PRO A 71 13.53 -17.63 21.21
N GLY A 72 12.93 -18.46 20.37
CA GLY A 72 11.81 -19.33 20.75
C GLY A 72 10.69 -19.47 19.72
N SER A 73 10.56 -18.53 18.77
CA SER A 73 9.60 -18.66 17.67
C SER A 73 10.25 -19.40 16.50
N GLY A 74 9.75 -20.58 16.14
CA GLY A 74 10.15 -21.29 14.90
C GLY A 74 9.71 -20.59 13.60
N TRP A 75 9.04 -19.44 13.72
CA TRP A 75 8.51 -18.67 12.60
C TRP A 75 9.55 -17.71 12.00
N SER A 76 9.61 -17.64 10.67
CA SER A 76 10.45 -16.72 9.92
C SER A 76 9.56 -15.78 9.09
N PRO A 77 9.79 -14.44 9.12
CA PRO A 77 9.08 -13.50 8.24
C PRO A 77 9.28 -13.81 6.76
N LEU A 78 10.39 -14.46 6.43
CA LEU A 78 10.74 -14.89 5.09
C LEU A 78 10.41 -16.37 4.86
N HIS A 79 9.36 -16.92 5.50
CA HIS A 79 8.93 -18.29 5.26
C HIS A 79 8.61 -18.47 3.77
N GLN A 80 9.57 -19.02 3.03
CA GLN A 80 9.41 -19.41 1.64
C GLN A 80 8.82 -20.81 1.67
N THR A 81 7.63 -20.96 1.07
CA THR A 81 7.06 -22.28 0.83
C THR A 81 8.02 -23.02 -0.10
N PRO A 82 8.65 -24.14 0.32
CA PRO A 82 9.67 -24.80 -0.48
C PRO A 82 9.11 -25.51 -1.72
N GLY A 83 7.78 -25.64 -1.81
CA GLY A 83 7.10 -26.45 -2.81
C GLY A 83 6.48 -25.63 -3.94
N LEU A 84 6.16 -26.35 -5.02
CA LEU A 84 5.28 -25.87 -6.09
C LEU A 84 3.91 -25.46 -5.52
N PRO A 85 3.14 -24.60 -6.20
CA PRO A 85 1.74 -24.43 -5.85
C PRO A 85 0.99 -25.78 -5.92
N PRO A 86 -0.11 -25.93 -5.16
CA PRO A 86 -0.95 -27.12 -5.30
C PRO A 86 -1.54 -27.20 -6.71
N GLU A 87 -1.78 -28.41 -7.22
CA GLU A 87 -2.43 -28.61 -8.52
C GLU A 87 -3.87 -28.06 -8.56
N ARG A 88 -4.53 -28.03 -7.40
CA ARG A 88 -5.92 -27.57 -7.24
C ARG A 88 -6.08 -26.69 -6.00
N ALA A 89 -6.83 -25.60 -6.14
CA ALA A 89 -7.30 -24.75 -5.06
C ALA A 89 -8.78 -24.40 -5.29
N ASP A 90 -9.52 -24.01 -4.27
CA ASP A 90 -10.88 -23.51 -4.47
C ASP A 90 -10.83 -22.02 -4.83
N ILE A 91 -9.95 -21.26 -4.16
CA ILE A 91 -9.75 -19.83 -4.36
C ILE A 91 -8.26 -19.53 -4.54
N VAL A 92 -7.92 -18.80 -5.62
CA VAL A 92 -6.58 -18.24 -5.84
C VAL A 92 -6.63 -16.72 -5.69
N ILE A 93 -5.85 -16.19 -4.75
CA ILE A 93 -5.66 -14.75 -4.54
C ILE A 93 -4.36 -14.34 -5.21
N VAL A 94 -4.45 -13.40 -6.14
CA VAL A 94 -3.29 -12.86 -6.87
C VAL A 94 -2.84 -11.57 -6.18
N GLY A 95 -1.71 -11.64 -5.47
CA GLY A 95 -1.18 -10.54 -4.65
C GLY A 95 -1.20 -10.88 -3.16
N GLY A 96 -0.02 -10.94 -2.53
CA GLY A 96 0.14 -11.18 -1.10
C GLY A 96 0.34 -9.91 -0.29
N GLY A 97 -0.16 -8.76 -0.77
CA GLY A 97 -0.22 -7.54 0.05
C GLY A 97 -1.16 -7.68 1.24
N VAL A 98 -1.33 -6.61 2.01
CA VAL A 98 -2.20 -6.63 3.20
C VAL A 98 -3.67 -6.94 2.85
N ILE A 99 -4.14 -6.49 1.68
CA ILE A 99 -5.47 -6.82 1.14
C ILE A 99 -5.57 -8.34 0.92
N GLY A 100 -4.62 -8.90 0.16
CA GLY A 100 -4.41 -10.35 -0.06
C GLY A 100 -4.58 -11.21 1.18
N TRP A 101 -3.78 -10.92 2.20
CA TRP A 101 -3.78 -11.69 3.44
C TRP A 101 -5.01 -11.43 4.32
N SER A 102 -5.59 -10.23 4.27
CA SER A 102 -6.84 -9.92 4.95
C SER A 102 -8.00 -10.70 4.34
N THR A 103 -8.13 -10.72 3.02
CA THR A 103 -9.13 -11.52 2.30
C THR A 103 -8.97 -13.01 2.62
N ALA A 104 -7.72 -13.52 2.56
CA ALA A 104 -7.43 -14.91 2.93
C ALA A 104 -7.83 -15.25 4.37
N TYR A 105 -7.52 -14.38 5.32
CA TYR A 105 -7.93 -14.51 6.72
C TYR A 105 -9.45 -14.61 6.86
N TRP A 106 -10.20 -13.69 6.24
CA TRP A 106 -11.65 -13.63 6.37
C TRP A 106 -12.36 -14.80 5.69
N LEU A 107 -11.85 -15.27 4.54
CA LEU A 107 -12.34 -16.49 3.91
C LEU A 107 -12.24 -17.68 4.86
N LYS A 108 -11.11 -17.86 5.55
CA LYS A 108 -10.94 -18.93 6.54
C LYS A 108 -11.69 -18.67 7.85
N LYS A 109 -11.89 -17.41 8.25
CA LYS A 109 -12.64 -17.07 9.47
C LYS A 109 -14.14 -17.32 9.29
N LYS A 110 -14.65 -17.18 8.08
CA LYS A 110 -16.07 -17.29 7.73
C LYS A 110 -16.45 -18.60 7.05
N GLU A 111 -15.51 -19.48 6.72
CA GLU A 111 -15.85 -20.78 6.13
C GLU A 111 -16.79 -21.57 7.05
N ALA A 112 -17.86 -22.15 6.49
CA ALA A 112 -18.87 -22.87 7.26
C ALA A 112 -18.32 -24.19 7.84
N ILE A 113 -17.39 -24.81 7.12
CA ILE A 113 -16.72 -26.06 7.51
C ILE A 113 -15.24 -25.72 7.62
N ARG A 114 -14.65 -25.98 8.79
CA ARG A 114 -13.20 -25.82 9.00
C ARG A 114 -12.44 -26.64 7.96
N GLU A 115 -11.46 -26.00 7.31
CA GLU A 115 -10.67 -26.61 6.21
C GLU A 115 -11.53 -26.96 4.97
N GLY A 116 -12.76 -26.45 4.88
CA GLY A 116 -13.66 -26.67 3.76
C GLY A 116 -13.32 -25.89 2.50
N VAL A 117 -12.54 -24.80 2.62
CA VAL A 117 -12.09 -23.98 1.49
C VAL A 117 -10.56 -23.98 1.42
N ARG A 118 -9.99 -24.41 0.28
CA ARG A 118 -8.57 -24.33 -0.03
C ARG A 118 -8.25 -23.00 -0.68
N VAL A 119 -7.51 -22.17 0.04
CA VAL A 119 -7.10 -20.82 -0.41
C VAL A 119 -5.61 -20.81 -0.66
N VAL A 120 -5.21 -20.32 -1.83
CA VAL A 120 -3.81 -20.06 -2.18
C VAL A 120 -3.61 -18.56 -2.35
N VAL A 121 -2.59 -17.99 -1.72
CA VAL A 121 -2.15 -16.61 -1.95
C VAL A 121 -0.85 -16.63 -2.73
N VAL A 122 -0.85 -16.07 -3.94
CA VAL A 122 0.32 -16.00 -4.82
C VAL A 122 0.97 -14.63 -4.69
N GLU A 123 2.20 -14.59 -4.19
CA GLU A 123 3.03 -13.39 -4.06
C GLU A 123 4.36 -13.59 -4.77
N ARG A 124 4.73 -12.64 -5.62
CA ARG A 124 5.93 -12.70 -6.45
C ARG A 124 7.19 -12.22 -5.71
N ASP A 125 7.04 -11.37 -4.71
CA ASP A 125 8.12 -10.81 -3.91
C ASP A 125 7.90 -11.10 -2.42
N PRO A 126 8.53 -12.15 -1.86
CA PRO A 126 8.37 -12.52 -0.45
C PRO A 126 9.09 -11.57 0.50
N THR A 127 9.92 -10.66 -0.02
CA THR A 127 10.57 -9.61 0.76
C THR A 127 9.69 -8.37 0.91
N TYR A 128 8.68 -8.24 0.04
CA TYR A 128 7.80 -7.07 -0.05
C TYR A 128 8.54 -5.74 -0.26
N ALA A 129 9.78 -5.77 -0.76
CA ALA A 129 10.62 -4.59 -0.89
C ALA A 129 10.02 -3.52 -1.83
N LYS A 130 9.16 -3.95 -2.77
CA LYS A 130 8.46 -3.06 -3.70
C LYS A 130 6.95 -2.96 -3.43
N ALA A 131 6.46 -3.55 -2.34
CA ALA A 131 5.04 -3.60 -2.05
C ALA A 131 4.56 -2.28 -1.44
N SER A 132 3.49 -1.70 -2.00
CA SER A 132 2.83 -0.49 -1.47
C SER A 132 2.48 -0.60 0.01
N THR A 133 2.14 -1.80 0.48
CA THR A 133 1.87 -2.08 1.89
C THR A 133 3.03 -1.65 2.79
N VAL A 134 4.26 -2.10 2.53
CA VAL A 134 5.41 -1.91 3.42
C VAL A 134 6.03 -0.52 3.25
N LEU A 135 5.87 0.07 2.06
CA LEU A 135 6.37 1.41 1.75
C LEU A 135 5.40 2.53 2.18
N SER A 136 4.26 2.18 2.79
CA SER A 136 3.30 3.12 3.35
C SER A 136 3.80 3.75 4.65
N ILE A 137 3.29 4.94 4.97
CA ILE A 137 3.53 5.60 6.24
C ILE A 137 2.64 5.08 7.38
N GLY A 138 1.67 4.21 7.09
CA GLY A 138 0.88 3.52 8.11
C GLY A 138 -0.31 4.30 8.68
N GLY A 139 -0.75 5.39 8.02
CA GLY A 139 -1.84 6.22 8.51
C GLY A 139 -3.21 5.51 8.52
N ILE A 140 -4.02 5.80 9.54
CA ILE A 140 -5.43 5.42 9.63
C ILE A 140 -6.27 6.61 10.09
N ARG A 141 -7.40 6.82 9.40
CA ARG A 141 -8.32 7.94 9.63
C ARG A 141 -9.75 7.57 9.22
N GLN A 142 -10.72 8.34 9.66
CA GLN A 142 -12.12 8.28 9.23
C GLN A 142 -12.56 9.55 8.50
N GLN A 143 -11.67 10.53 8.37
CA GLN A 143 -11.91 11.80 7.71
C GLN A 143 -11.97 11.65 6.17
N PHE A 144 -13.07 11.09 5.68
CA PHE A 144 -13.46 10.97 4.27
C PHE A 144 -14.76 11.75 4.03
N SER A 145 -15.18 11.85 2.76
CA SER A 145 -16.44 12.48 2.35
C SER A 145 -17.50 11.47 1.90
N LEU A 146 -17.10 10.26 1.49
CA LEU A 146 -18.03 9.18 1.16
C LEU A 146 -18.35 8.32 2.40
N PRO A 147 -19.64 8.09 2.73
CA PRO A 147 -20.05 7.22 3.84
C PRO A 147 -19.39 5.85 3.81
N GLU A 148 -19.26 5.24 2.64
CA GLU A 148 -18.68 3.92 2.46
C GLU A 148 -17.21 3.87 2.92
N ASN A 149 -16.42 4.89 2.60
CA ASN A 149 -15.01 4.97 3.04
C ASN A 149 -14.89 5.29 4.53
N ILE A 150 -15.78 6.13 5.07
CA ILE A 150 -15.84 6.40 6.51
C ILE A 150 -16.13 5.09 7.28
N GLN A 151 -17.13 4.33 6.83
CA GLN A 151 -17.52 3.06 7.45
C GLN A 151 -16.44 1.98 7.29
N LEU A 152 -15.81 1.87 6.11
CA LEU A 152 -14.66 0.96 5.91
C LEU A 152 -13.54 1.23 6.92
N SER A 153 -13.19 2.50 7.10
CA SER A 153 -12.17 2.89 8.07
C SER A 153 -12.61 2.69 9.52
N MET A 154 -13.87 2.95 9.86
CA MET A 154 -14.42 2.69 11.20
C MET A 154 -14.38 1.19 11.56
N GLN A 155 -14.82 0.33 10.64
CA GLN A 155 -14.77 -1.13 10.80
C GLN A 155 -13.32 -1.63 10.93
N SER A 156 -12.42 -1.06 10.14
CA SER A 156 -11.00 -1.43 10.21
C SER A 156 -10.34 -0.96 11.51
N ALA A 157 -10.64 0.25 11.97
CA ALA A 157 -10.14 0.72 13.27
C ALA A 157 -10.72 -0.08 14.44
N HIS A 158 -11.96 -0.56 14.35
CA HIS A 158 -12.53 -1.49 15.32
C HIS A 158 -11.79 -2.84 15.30
N PHE A 159 -11.49 -3.38 14.12
CA PHE A 159 -10.70 -4.59 13.98
C PHE A 159 -9.31 -4.44 14.62
N LEU A 160 -8.59 -3.34 14.33
CA LEU A 160 -7.25 -3.10 14.86
C LEU A 160 -7.24 -2.93 16.39
N ARG A 161 -8.29 -2.33 16.97
CA ARG A 161 -8.45 -2.26 18.44
C ARG A 161 -8.60 -3.64 19.07
N ASN A 162 -9.23 -4.58 18.37
CA ASN A 162 -9.47 -5.95 18.83
C ASN A 162 -8.53 -6.95 18.16
N ILE A 163 -7.35 -6.50 17.71
CA ILE A 163 -6.46 -7.30 16.85
C ILE A 163 -6.03 -8.62 17.48
N GLN A 164 -5.95 -8.70 18.81
CA GLN A 164 -5.63 -9.95 19.51
C GLN A 164 -6.72 -11.01 19.31
N GLU A 165 -7.98 -10.63 19.33
CA GLU A 165 -9.10 -11.55 19.11
C GLU A 165 -9.10 -12.09 17.68
N HIS A 166 -8.63 -11.27 16.74
CA HIS A 166 -8.65 -11.58 15.33
C HIS A 166 -7.42 -12.35 14.85
N LEU A 167 -6.22 -11.86 15.17
CA LEU A 167 -4.96 -12.25 14.53
C LEU A 167 -3.98 -12.99 15.44
N ASN A 168 -4.32 -13.22 16.72
CA ASN A 168 -3.47 -14.02 17.59
C ASN A 168 -3.33 -15.47 17.11
N VAL A 169 -2.13 -16.04 17.23
CA VAL A 169 -1.81 -17.43 16.89
C VAL A 169 -1.39 -18.15 18.17
N LEU A 170 -1.94 -19.34 18.41
CA LEU A 170 -1.67 -20.11 19.63
C LEU A 170 -0.17 -20.43 19.73
N ASN A 171 0.41 -20.22 20.92
CA ASN A 171 1.84 -20.41 21.21
C ASN A 171 2.80 -19.47 20.45
N GLU A 172 2.31 -18.36 19.91
CA GLU A 172 3.15 -17.30 19.37
C GLU A 172 2.98 -16.00 20.19
N GLU A 173 3.91 -15.06 20.01
CA GLU A 173 3.85 -13.75 20.67
C GLU A 173 2.57 -12.97 20.27
N PRO A 174 1.97 -12.22 21.22
CA PRO A 174 0.83 -11.36 20.95
C PRO A 174 1.09 -10.39 19.80
N VAL A 175 0.03 -10.02 19.09
CA VAL A 175 0.14 -9.13 17.93
C VAL A 175 0.31 -7.69 18.37
N ASP A 176 1.50 -7.11 18.21
CA ASP A 176 1.72 -5.68 18.40
C ASP A 176 2.03 -5.04 17.03
N ILE A 177 1.17 -4.11 16.60
CA ILE A 177 1.34 -3.33 15.36
C ILE A 177 1.95 -1.95 15.63
N GLN A 178 2.33 -1.67 16.87
CA GLN A 178 2.89 -0.37 17.29
C GLN A 178 1.96 0.79 16.95
N PHE A 179 0.67 0.62 17.24
CA PHE A 179 -0.32 1.66 16.99
C PHE A 179 -0.05 2.91 17.83
N ASN A 180 -0.04 4.06 17.17
CA ASN A 180 0.12 5.36 17.78
C ASN A 180 -1.18 6.17 17.61
N PRO A 181 -1.93 6.40 18.70
CA PRO A 181 -3.24 7.04 18.66
C PRO A 181 -3.15 8.59 18.72
N SER A 182 -2.19 9.21 18.03
CA SER A 182 -2.04 10.68 18.09
C SER A 182 -3.05 11.44 17.20
N GLY A 183 -3.96 10.73 16.53
CA GLY A 183 -4.98 11.34 15.67
C GLY A 183 -4.47 11.79 14.30
N TYR A 184 -5.38 12.33 13.50
CA TYR A 184 -5.13 12.92 12.18
C TYR A 184 -5.65 14.36 12.15
N LEU A 185 -4.85 15.30 11.64
CA LEU A 185 -5.19 16.72 11.56
C LEU A 185 -5.12 17.20 10.10
N PHE A 186 -6.25 17.63 9.56
CA PHE A 186 -6.33 18.31 8.27
C PHE A 186 -6.43 19.80 8.47
N LEU A 187 -5.52 20.55 7.87
CA LEU A 187 -5.61 22.00 7.78
C LEU A 187 -6.25 22.37 6.44
N ALA A 188 -7.21 23.28 6.47
CA ALA A 188 -7.88 23.80 5.28
C ALA A 188 -7.65 25.30 5.16
N GLY A 189 -7.32 25.74 3.95
CA GLY A 189 -7.36 27.14 3.57
C GLY A 189 -8.79 27.60 3.36
N LYS A 190 -8.94 28.87 2.97
CA LYS A 190 -10.26 29.47 2.74
C LYS A 190 -11.08 28.69 1.69
N GLU A 191 -10.42 28.27 0.61
CA GLU A 191 -11.06 27.56 -0.51
C GLU A 191 -11.56 26.16 -0.13
N GLN A 192 -10.90 25.49 0.82
CA GLN A 192 -11.27 24.14 1.25
C GLN A 192 -12.23 24.12 2.45
N SER A 193 -12.40 25.25 3.15
CA SER A 193 -13.07 25.30 4.46
C SER A 193 -14.55 24.87 4.42
N GLU A 194 -15.32 25.32 3.44
CA GLU A 194 -16.75 24.95 3.30
C GLU A 194 -16.91 23.44 3.07
N ILE A 195 -16.08 22.86 2.21
CA ILE A 195 -16.07 21.42 1.94
C ILE A 195 -15.65 20.65 3.20
N LEU A 196 -14.68 21.15 3.97
CA LEU A 196 -14.27 20.52 5.22
C LEU A 196 -15.41 20.50 6.25
N GLU A 197 -16.24 21.55 6.33
CA GLU A 197 -17.43 21.55 7.17
C GLU A 197 -18.50 20.56 6.71
N GLU A 198 -18.73 20.44 5.39
CA GLU A 198 -19.63 19.44 4.83
C GLU A 198 -19.15 18.02 5.18
N ASN A 199 -17.87 17.74 4.95
CA ASN A 199 -17.25 16.47 5.27
C ASN A 199 -17.36 16.15 6.77
N TYR A 200 -17.10 17.14 7.64
CA TYR A 200 -17.27 17.00 9.08
C TYR A 200 -18.70 16.56 9.46
N ARG A 201 -19.73 17.15 8.84
CA ARG A 201 -21.13 16.78 9.12
C ARG A 201 -21.41 15.33 8.73
N ILE A 202 -20.95 14.89 7.56
CA ILE A 202 -21.09 13.50 7.10
C ILE A 202 -20.33 12.54 8.04
N GLN A 203 -19.07 12.85 8.35
CA GLN A 203 -18.24 12.08 9.28
C GLN A 203 -18.91 11.89 10.64
N ARG A 204 -19.49 12.95 11.21
CA ARG A 204 -20.24 12.88 12.48
C ARG A 204 -21.51 12.05 12.35
N ALA A 205 -22.24 12.15 11.24
CA ALA A 205 -23.43 11.35 10.97
C ALA A 205 -23.11 9.84 10.88
N GLU A 206 -21.95 9.50 10.30
CA GLU A 206 -21.41 8.14 10.21
C GLU A 206 -20.76 7.65 11.53
N GLY A 207 -20.72 8.49 12.56
CA GLY A 207 -20.23 8.14 13.90
C GLY A 207 -18.74 8.37 14.14
N ALA A 208 -18.01 9.03 13.24
CA ALA A 208 -16.62 9.37 13.44
C ALA A 208 -16.43 10.40 14.58
N ALA A 209 -15.42 10.17 15.41
CA ALA A 209 -15.06 11.06 16.51
C ALA A 209 -14.12 12.18 16.01
N VAL A 210 -14.68 13.18 15.33
CA VAL A 210 -13.93 14.32 14.78
C VAL A 210 -14.41 15.64 15.38
N THR A 211 -13.53 16.64 15.38
CA THR A 211 -13.87 18.03 15.77
C THR A 211 -13.28 19.02 14.77
N LEU A 212 -14.00 20.12 14.55
CA LEU A 212 -13.45 21.29 13.88
C LEU A 212 -12.71 22.19 14.87
N LEU A 213 -11.63 22.82 14.41
CA LEU A 213 -10.82 23.75 15.16
C LEU A 213 -10.62 25.05 14.36
N THR A 214 -10.82 26.19 15.02
CA THR A 214 -10.44 27.50 14.47
C THR A 214 -8.92 27.69 14.55
N PRO A 215 -8.32 28.62 13.79
CA PRO A 215 -6.90 28.97 13.90
C PRO A 215 -6.45 29.26 15.33
N GLN A 216 -7.27 29.96 16.13
CA GLN A 216 -6.95 30.25 17.53
C GLN A 216 -6.96 28.99 18.41
N GLN A 217 -7.85 28.03 18.13
CA GLN A 217 -7.87 26.74 18.83
C GLN A 217 -6.69 25.86 18.43
N ILE A 218 -6.30 25.87 17.15
CA ILE A 218 -5.08 25.21 16.66
C ILE A 218 -3.86 25.77 17.40
N GLN A 219 -3.67 27.09 17.45
CA GLN A 219 -2.54 27.70 18.16
C GLN A 219 -2.50 27.36 19.66
N ARG A 220 -3.66 27.19 20.30
CA ARG A 220 -3.71 26.77 21.71
C ARG A 220 -3.30 25.31 21.90
N LYS A 221 -3.73 24.42 21.00
CA LYS A 221 -3.49 22.96 21.12
C LYS A 221 -2.13 22.54 20.56
N PHE A 222 -1.73 23.16 19.46
CA PHE A 222 -0.52 22.89 18.69
C PHE A 222 0.22 24.21 18.41
N PRO A 223 0.83 24.84 19.45
CA PRO A 223 1.44 26.17 19.35
C PRO A 223 2.66 26.25 18.41
N TRP A 224 3.10 25.10 17.88
CA TRP A 224 4.18 24.97 16.92
C TRP A 224 3.69 24.94 15.47
N ILE A 225 2.38 24.92 15.22
CA ILE A 225 1.80 25.03 13.87
C ILE A 225 1.70 26.51 13.50
N ASN A 226 2.18 26.85 12.30
CA ASN A 226 1.86 28.12 11.70
C ASN A 226 0.42 28.09 11.15
N THR A 227 -0.41 29.03 11.57
CA THR A 227 -1.82 29.12 11.14
C THR A 227 -2.05 30.15 10.04
N ASP A 228 -1.00 30.76 9.50
CA ASP A 228 -1.11 31.68 8.37
C ASP A 228 -1.70 30.97 7.15
N GLY A 229 -2.80 31.52 6.61
CA GLY A 229 -3.53 30.92 5.49
C GLY A 229 -4.51 29.80 5.88
N VAL A 230 -4.47 29.30 7.11
CA VAL A 230 -5.41 28.29 7.63
C VAL A 230 -6.72 28.97 8.03
N ALA A 231 -7.83 28.53 7.44
CA ALA A 231 -9.18 29.01 7.76
C ALA A 231 -9.88 28.09 8.78
N LEU A 232 -9.65 26.79 8.69
CA LEU A 232 -10.30 25.77 9.50
C LEU A 232 -9.41 24.53 9.59
N ALA A 233 -9.56 23.71 10.64
CA ALA A 233 -8.99 22.38 10.67
C ALA A 233 -9.99 21.35 11.16
N SER A 234 -9.81 20.10 10.73
CA SER A 234 -10.52 18.93 11.26
C SER A 234 -9.52 18.01 11.95
N TYR A 235 -9.85 17.61 13.17
CA TYR A 235 -9.00 16.78 14.02
C TYR A 235 -9.77 15.54 14.49
N GLY A 236 -9.21 14.35 14.25
CA GLY A 236 -9.74 13.11 14.80
C GLY A 236 -9.31 12.87 16.23
N LEU A 237 -10.29 12.52 17.06
CA LEU A 237 -10.17 12.35 18.50
C LEU A 237 -9.99 10.89 18.92
N GLU A 238 -10.50 9.95 18.13
CA GLU A 238 -10.41 8.52 18.39
C GLU A 238 -10.16 7.78 17.08
N ASN A 239 -9.56 6.59 17.16
CA ASN A 239 -9.47 5.64 16.05
C ASN A 239 -8.61 6.10 14.87
N GLU A 240 -7.90 7.20 15.04
CA GLU A 240 -7.00 7.78 14.05
C GLU A 240 -5.56 7.83 14.57
N GLY A 241 -4.62 7.81 13.64
CA GLY A 241 -3.19 7.84 13.94
C GLY A 241 -2.42 7.02 12.91
N TRP A 242 -1.46 6.22 13.37
CA TRP A 242 -0.70 5.33 12.49
C TRP A 242 -0.24 4.07 13.19
N PHE A 243 0.14 3.06 12.43
CA PHE A 243 0.74 1.81 12.90
C PHE A 243 1.82 1.35 11.93
N ASP A 244 2.58 0.31 12.29
CA ASP A 244 3.58 -0.29 11.41
C ASP A 244 2.91 -1.20 10.36
N PRO A 245 3.02 -0.89 9.06
CA PRO A 245 2.39 -1.69 8.01
C PRO A 245 2.94 -3.11 7.87
N TRP A 246 4.24 -3.29 8.14
CA TRP A 246 4.91 -4.59 8.05
C TRP A 246 4.42 -5.52 9.15
N LEU A 247 4.20 -5.01 10.37
CA LEU A 247 3.64 -5.78 11.47
C LEU A 247 2.20 -6.21 11.19
N LEU A 248 1.35 -5.32 10.65
CA LEU A 248 -0.03 -5.69 10.28
C LEU A 248 -0.06 -6.76 9.17
N LEU A 249 0.73 -6.56 8.10
CA LEU A 249 0.85 -7.54 7.00
C LEU A 249 1.23 -8.92 7.52
N ASN A 250 2.26 -8.99 8.37
CA ASN A 250 2.73 -10.25 8.91
C ASN A 250 1.75 -10.88 9.91
N ALA A 251 1.01 -10.08 10.68
CA ALA A 251 -0.03 -10.60 11.56
C ALA A 251 -1.14 -11.29 10.75
N PHE A 252 -1.63 -10.66 9.68
CA PHE A 252 -2.60 -11.29 8.78
C PHE A 252 -2.04 -12.56 8.13
N ARG A 253 -0.83 -12.48 7.57
CA ARG A 253 -0.17 -13.61 6.91
C ARG A 253 0.02 -14.79 7.85
N ARG A 254 0.57 -14.56 9.05
CA ARG A 254 0.75 -15.59 10.09
C ARG A 254 -0.57 -16.23 10.44
N LYS A 255 -1.58 -15.41 10.73
CA LYS A 255 -2.90 -15.90 11.12
C LYS A 255 -3.53 -16.75 10.01
N ALA A 256 -3.56 -16.24 8.78
CA ALA A 256 -4.12 -16.95 7.62
C ALA A 256 -3.41 -18.29 7.39
N ILE A 257 -2.07 -18.33 7.44
CA ILE A 257 -1.30 -19.57 7.32
C ILE A 257 -1.64 -20.55 8.45
N SER A 258 -1.77 -20.08 9.69
CA SER A 258 -2.18 -20.94 10.84
C SER A 258 -3.58 -21.54 10.68
N MET A 259 -4.40 -20.96 9.79
CA MET A 259 -5.75 -21.43 9.45
C MET A 259 -5.76 -22.31 8.19
N GLY A 260 -4.60 -22.64 7.62
CA GLY A 260 -4.47 -23.54 6.47
C GLY A 260 -4.45 -22.85 5.10
N VAL A 261 -4.27 -21.52 5.03
CA VAL A 261 -4.01 -20.85 3.74
C VAL A 261 -2.63 -21.24 3.23
N TYR A 262 -2.52 -21.58 1.96
CA TYR A 262 -1.26 -21.93 1.32
C TYR A 262 -0.55 -20.66 0.78
N PRO A 263 0.59 -20.24 1.35
CA PRO A 263 1.42 -19.20 0.74
C PRO A 263 2.11 -19.77 -0.51
N CYS A 264 2.08 -19.06 -1.63
CA CYS A 264 2.81 -19.43 -2.84
C CYS A 264 3.74 -18.29 -3.24
N HIS A 265 5.06 -18.55 -3.23
CA HIS A 265 6.04 -17.64 -3.81
C HIS A 265 6.13 -17.91 -5.31
N GLY A 266 5.55 -17.03 -6.11
CA GLY A 266 5.50 -17.16 -7.56
C GLY A 266 4.81 -15.97 -8.21
N GLU A 267 4.94 -15.87 -9.53
CA GLU A 267 4.32 -14.82 -10.32
C GLU A 267 3.19 -15.42 -11.17
N VAL A 268 2.00 -14.82 -11.12
CA VAL A 268 0.95 -15.16 -12.07
C VAL A 268 1.31 -14.59 -13.43
N VAL A 269 1.41 -15.46 -14.44
CA VAL A 269 1.86 -15.10 -15.79
C VAL A 269 0.80 -15.36 -16.86
N GLY A 270 -0.37 -15.89 -16.49
CA GLY A 270 -1.47 -16.11 -17.42
C GLY A 270 -2.56 -16.99 -16.85
N PHE A 271 -3.59 -17.21 -17.66
CA PHE A 271 -4.80 -17.95 -17.29
C PHE A 271 -5.23 -18.87 -18.41
N GLN A 272 -5.90 -19.96 -18.04
CA GLN A 272 -6.63 -20.81 -18.99
C GLN A 272 -8.11 -20.64 -18.72
N HIS A 273 -8.89 -20.27 -19.74
CA HIS A 273 -10.31 -19.99 -19.60
C HIS A 273 -11.11 -20.52 -20.80
N SER A 274 -12.40 -20.76 -20.59
CA SER A 274 -13.37 -20.99 -21.67
C SER A 274 -14.23 -19.75 -21.88
N THR A 275 -14.67 -19.52 -23.11
CA THR A 275 -15.61 -18.45 -23.45
C THR A 275 -16.92 -19.07 -23.94
N ARG A 276 -18.05 -18.50 -23.51
CA ARG A 276 -19.39 -18.86 -23.96
C ARG A 276 -20.13 -17.59 -24.40
N GLU A 277 -20.65 -17.60 -25.61
CA GLU A 277 -21.57 -16.56 -26.08
C GLU A 277 -22.95 -16.76 -25.45
N MET A 278 -23.53 -15.66 -24.98
CA MET A 278 -24.90 -15.59 -24.48
C MET A 278 -25.63 -14.43 -25.13
N GLU A 279 -26.89 -14.63 -25.49
CA GLU A 279 -27.76 -13.57 -25.96
C GLU A 279 -28.53 -12.99 -24.77
N THR A 280 -28.49 -11.68 -24.59
CA THR A 280 -29.30 -10.97 -23.62
C THR A 280 -30.75 -10.84 -24.10
N ASP A 281 -31.69 -10.53 -23.21
CA ASP A 281 -33.11 -10.39 -23.55
C ASP A 281 -33.40 -9.33 -24.63
N ASP A 282 -32.47 -8.39 -24.83
CA ASP A 282 -32.54 -7.35 -25.87
C ASP A 282 -31.77 -7.71 -27.16
N GLY A 283 -31.37 -8.99 -27.33
CA GLY A 283 -30.77 -9.53 -28.54
C GLY A 283 -29.27 -9.23 -28.72
N ARG A 284 -28.58 -8.72 -27.70
CA ARG A 284 -27.13 -8.48 -27.76
C ARG A 284 -26.37 -9.76 -27.40
N SER A 285 -25.35 -10.10 -28.19
CA SER A 285 -24.40 -11.17 -27.84
C SER A 285 -23.38 -10.65 -26.83
N VAL A 286 -23.15 -11.41 -25.77
CA VAL A 286 -22.18 -11.12 -24.72
C VAL A 286 -21.31 -12.36 -24.50
N SER A 287 -19.99 -12.16 -24.47
CA SER A 287 -19.03 -13.23 -24.23
C SER A 287 -18.73 -13.40 -22.73
N LEU A 288 -19.22 -14.49 -22.14
CA LEU A 288 -18.87 -14.84 -20.76
C LEU A 288 -17.61 -15.70 -20.71
N LYS A 289 -16.65 -15.30 -19.87
CA LYS A 289 -15.44 -16.07 -19.57
C LYS A 289 -15.56 -16.81 -18.24
N ARG A 290 -14.98 -18.00 -18.17
CA ARG A 290 -14.73 -18.74 -16.93
C ARG A 290 -13.29 -19.23 -16.90
N ILE A 291 -12.54 -18.82 -15.90
CA ILE A 291 -11.16 -19.25 -15.68
C ILE A 291 -11.17 -20.64 -15.05
N HIS A 292 -10.33 -21.54 -15.55
CA HIS A 292 -10.14 -22.91 -15.03
C HIS A 292 -8.78 -23.07 -14.36
N HIS A 293 -7.73 -22.41 -14.87
CA HIS A 293 -6.39 -22.48 -14.29
C HIS A 293 -5.73 -21.10 -14.18
N VAL A 294 -4.96 -20.91 -13.12
CA VAL A 294 -3.99 -19.82 -12.96
C VAL A 294 -2.58 -20.37 -13.20
N ASN A 295 -1.84 -19.79 -14.14
CA ASN A 295 -0.48 -20.20 -14.45
C ASN A 295 0.50 -19.44 -13.55
N VAL A 296 1.15 -20.16 -12.62
CA VAL A 296 2.10 -19.58 -11.67
C VAL A 296 3.53 -19.95 -12.06
N ARG A 297 4.35 -18.94 -12.38
CA ARG A 297 5.78 -19.10 -12.63
C ARG A 297 6.54 -19.03 -11.31
N MET A 298 7.29 -20.09 -11.01
CA MET A 298 8.16 -20.11 -9.83
C MET A 298 9.40 -19.24 -10.03
N PRO A 299 10.01 -18.74 -8.94
CA PRO A 299 11.28 -18.02 -9.01
C PRO A 299 12.36 -18.86 -9.70
N ASN A 300 13.15 -18.24 -10.57
CA ASN A 300 14.23 -18.89 -11.32
C ASN A 300 13.76 -20.05 -12.24
N SER A 301 12.46 -20.17 -12.51
CA SER A 301 11.90 -21.13 -13.47
C SER A 301 11.46 -20.41 -14.75
N MET A 302 11.71 -21.03 -15.91
CA MET A 302 11.11 -20.60 -17.17
C MET A 302 9.73 -21.23 -17.41
N GLU A 303 9.41 -22.29 -16.68
CA GLU A 303 8.13 -22.99 -16.73
C GLU A 303 7.14 -22.43 -15.70
N TYR A 304 5.85 -22.58 -15.99
CA TYR A 304 4.76 -22.27 -15.08
C TYR A 304 4.07 -23.56 -14.61
N GLN A 305 3.48 -23.50 -13.43
CA GLN A 305 2.63 -24.54 -12.87
C GLN A 305 1.16 -24.08 -12.95
N PRO A 306 0.28 -24.82 -13.64
CA PRO A 306 -1.14 -24.51 -13.66
C PRO A 306 -1.80 -24.93 -12.33
N VAL A 307 -2.55 -24.02 -11.73
CA VAL A 307 -3.37 -24.27 -10.54
C VAL A 307 -4.84 -24.26 -10.96
N GLU A 308 -5.50 -25.41 -10.94
CA GLU A 308 -6.95 -25.50 -11.17
C GLU A 308 -7.68 -24.77 -10.06
N CYS A 309 -8.65 -23.92 -10.39
CA CYS A 309 -9.37 -23.13 -9.39
C CYS A 309 -10.84 -22.88 -9.70
N ALA A 310 -11.64 -22.70 -8.64
CA ALA A 310 -13.04 -22.34 -8.78
C ALA A 310 -13.23 -20.82 -8.88
N LEU A 311 -12.47 -20.03 -8.11
CA LEU A 311 -12.53 -18.56 -8.02
C LEU A 311 -11.14 -17.91 -8.01
N ILE A 312 -11.08 -16.69 -8.53
CA ILE A 312 -9.87 -15.85 -8.56
C ILE A 312 -10.20 -14.49 -7.96
N ILE A 313 -9.29 -13.96 -7.14
CA ILE A 313 -9.37 -12.59 -6.62
C ILE A 313 -8.11 -11.84 -7.05
N ASN A 314 -8.28 -10.79 -7.84
CA ASN A 314 -7.19 -9.93 -8.29
C ASN A 314 -6.99 -8.78 -7.27
N GLU A 315 -5.96 -8.94 -6.45
CA GLU A 315 -5.56 -8.02 -5.39
C GLU A 315 -4.08 -7.63 -5.57
N ALA A 316 -3.62 -7.58 -6.83
CA ALA A 316 -2.22 -7.39 -7.21
C ALA A 316 -1.76 -5.92 -7.12
N GLY A 317 -2.46 -5.09 -6.33
CA GLY A 317 -2.18 -3.67 -6.15
C GLY A 317 -1.97 -2.95 -7.48
N ALA A 318 -0.85 -2.23 -7.61
CA ALA A 318 -0.51 -1.44 -8.79
C ALA A 318 -0.33 -2.26 -10.09
N TRP A 319 -0.32 -3.59 -10.00
CA TRP A 319 -0.22 -4.50 -11.15
C TRP A 319 -1.56 -5.17 -11.50
N SER A 320 -2.64 -4.79 -10.82
CA SER A 320 -3.96 -5.42 -11.04
C SER A 320 -4.45 -5.27 -12.48
N SER A 321 -4.18 -4.15 -13.14
CA SER A 321 -4.54 -3.98 -14.55
C SER A 321 -3.76 -4.91 -15.47
N LYS A 322 -2.46 -5.14 -15.21
CA LYS A 322 -1.68 -6.13 -15.97
C LYS A 322 -2.23 -7.54 -15.80
N VAL A 323 -2.67 -7.91 -14.59
CA VAL A 323 -3.33 -9.19 -14.34
C VAL A 323 -4.67 -9.28 -15.07
N ALA A 324 -5.46 -8.20 -15.10
CA ALA A 324 -6.72 -8.14 -15.84
C ALA A 324 -6.50 -8.25 -17.37
N GLU A 325 -5.46 -7.62 -17.92
CA GLU A 325 -5.05 -7.73 -19.32
C GLU A 325 -4.68 -9.18 -19.69
N MET A 326 -4.00 -9.93 -18.81
CA MET A 326 -3.70 -11.36 -19.04
C MET A 326 -4.95 -12.24 -19.19
N ILE A 327 -6.11 -11.80 -18.67
CA ILE A 327 -7.41 -12.46 -18.80
C ILE A 327 -8.15 -11.99 -20.07
N GLY A 328 -7.66 -10.90 -20.68
CA GLY A 328 -8.29 -10.19 -21.79
C GLY A 328 -9.51 -9.38 -21.36
N ILE A 329 -9.42 -8.69 -20.21
CA ILE A 329 -10.40 -7.70 -19.78
C ILE A 329 -10.06 -6.36 -20.45
N GLY A 330 -11.04 -5.78 -21.13
CA GLY A 330 -10.86 -4.54 -21.88
C GLY A 330 -10.38 -4.72 -23.33
N ASP A 331 -10.32 -5.97 -23.82
CA ASP A 331 -9.97 -6.31 -25.21
C ASP A 331 -11.14 -6.15 -26.19
N GLY A 332 -12.36 -5.95 -25.67
CA GLY A 332 -13.55 -5.73 -26.49
C GLY A 332 -13.62 -4.34 -27.12
N PRO A 333 -14.66 -4.06 -27.94
CA PRO A 333 -14.84 -2.76 -28.57
C PRO A 333 -14.99 -1.63 -27.54
N GLU A 334 -14.42 -0.46 -27.84
CA GLU A 334 -14.53 0.71 -26.96
C GLU A 334 -15.99 1.09 -26.70
N GLY A 335 -16.30 1.50 -25.47
CA GLY A 335 -17.67 1.84 -25.05
C GLY A 335 -18.58 0.64 -24.76
N THR A 336 -18.08 -0.59 -24.86
CA THR A 336 -18.80 -1.81 -24.43
C THR A 336 -18.33 -2.28 -23.06
N LEU A 337 -19.07 -3.21 -22.46
CA LEU A 337 -18.69 -3.81 -21.18
C LEU A 337 -17.42 -4.66 -21.34
N GLU A 338 -17.29 -5.37 -22.46
CA GLU A 338 -16.13 -6.16 -22.87
C GLU A 338 -14.87 -5.32 -23.07
N GLY A 339 -15.04 -4.10 -23.61
CA GLY A 339 -13.97 -3.12 -23.82
C GLY A 339 -13.66 -2.24 -22.61
N THR A 340 -14.41 -2.39 -21.50
CA THR A 340 -14.15 -1.63 -20.27
C THR A 340 -12.88 -2.17 -19.60
N LYS A 341 -11.84 -1.35 -19.52
CA LYS A 341 -10.56 -1.69 -18.87
C LYS A 341 -10.64 -1.51 -17.35
N LEU A 342 -9.75 -2.20 -16.63
CA LEU A 342 -9.46 -1.89 -15.23
C LEU A 342 -8.51 -0.66 -15.18
N PRO A 343 -8.93 0.49 -14.64
CA PRO A 343 -8.17 1.74 -14.72
C PRO A 343 -7.20 1.94 -13.54
N VAL A 344 -6.39 0.93 -13.21
CA VAL A 344 -5.43 0.98 -12.09
C VAL A 344 -4.00 1.05 -12.61
N GLU A 345 -3.25 2.06 -12.20
CA GLU A 345 -1.86 2.25 -12.60
C GLU A 345 -0.93 2.49 -11.39
N PRO A 346 0.37 2.16 -11.50
CA PRO A 346 1.34 2.57 -10.49
C PRO A 346 1.59 4.08 -10.56
N ARG A 347 1.33 4.78 -9.46
CA ARG A 347 1.82 6.16 -9.26
C ARG A 347 2.90 6.21 -8.21
N LYS A 348 4.06 6.76 -8.55
CA LYS A 348 5.22 6.82 -7.64
C LYS A 348 5.06 7.97 -6.64
N ARG A 349 5.26 7.68 -5.37
CA ARG A 349 5.19 8.64 -4.25
C ARG A 349 6.47 8.56 -3.44
N TYR A 350 6.97 9.72 -3.02
CA TYR A 350 8.19 9.83 -2.22
C TYR A 350 7.83 10.00 -0.74
N VAL A 351 8.61 9.35 0.12
CA VAL A 351 8.57 9.55 1.57
C VAL A 351 9.98 9.89 2.03
N TYR A 352 10.10 10.99 2.76
CA TYR A 352 11.34 11.50 3.29
C TYR A 352 11.34 11.36 4.80
N VAL A 353 12.45 10.87 5.34
CA VAL A 353 12.72 10.81 6.78
C VAL A 353 13.65 11.95 7.13
N PHE A 354 13.26 12.77 8.08
CA PHE A 354 14.04 13.91 8.53
C PHE A 354 14.07 13.99 10.05
N HIS A 355 15.15 14.58 10.56
CA HIS A 355 15.38 14.76 11.99
C HIS A 355 15.29 16.24 12.32
N CYS A 356 14.47 16.57 13.32
CA CYS A 356 14.37 17.92 13.88
C CYS A 356 14.16 17.82 15.40
N PRO A 357 15.20 18.00 16.23
CA PRO A 357 15.10 17.81 17.68
C PRO A 357 14.20 18.87 18.36
N ASN A 358 14.05 20.04 17.74
CA ASN A 358 13.18 21.11 18.21
C ASN A 358 11.77 21.04 17.58
N GLY A 359 11.46 20.00 16.82
CA GLY A 359 10.17 19.81 16.18
C GLY A 359 9.05 19.37 17.16
N PRO A 360 7.86 19.08 16.62
CA PRO A 360 6.69 18.67 17.41
C PRO A 360 6.91 17.46 18.34
N GLY A 361 6.44 17.58 19.58
CA GLY A 361 6.59 16.55 20.63
C GLY A 361 5.61 15.37 20.52
N LEU A 362 5.41 14.67 21.65
CA LEU A 362 4.63 13.42 21.74
C LEU A 362 3.16 13.49 21.30
N GLU A 363 2.59 14.69 21.27
CA GLU A 363 1.19 14.91 20.89
C GLU A 363 1.04 15.30 19.41
N CYS A 364 2.09 15.21 18.59
CA CYS A 364 1.99 15.52 17.16
C CYS A 364 1.11 14.48 16.45
N PRO A 365 -0.03 14.90 15.87
CA PRO A 365 -0.84 14.03 15.02
C PRO A 365 -0.12 13.75 13.70
N LEU A 366 -0.70 12.86 12.88
CA LEU A 366 -0.38 12.88 11.46
C LEU A 366 -1.08 14.09 10.84
N ILE A 367 -0.31 14.96 10.21
CA ILE A 367 -0.81 16.23 9.66
C ILE A 367 -0.87 16.14 8.14
N ILE A 368 -1.94 16.72 7.58
CA ILE A 368 -2.02 17.13 6.18
C ILE A 368 -2.30 18.64 6.18
N ASP A 369 -1.36 19.40 5.63
CA ASP A 369 -1.48 20.85 5.50
C ASP A 369 -2.42 21.23 4.33
N HIS A 370 -2.92 22.46 4.33
CA HIS A 370 -3.79 23.00 3.29
C HIS A 370 -3.14 23.08 1.89
N LYS A 371 -1.83 22.94 1.79
CA LYS A 371 -1.07 22.80 0.53
C LYS A 371 -0.67 21.35 0.21
N GLY A 372 -1.18 20.37 0.96
CA GLY A 372 -1.00 18.94 0.70
C GLY A 372 0.26 18.30 1.31
N VAL A 373 1.16 19.09 1.93
CA VAL A 373 2.33 18.50 2.61
C VAL A 373 1.85 17.75 3.83
N TYR A 374 2.39 16.54 4.04
CA TYR A 374 2.01 15.69 5.15
C TYR A 374 3.23 15.22 5.93
N PHE A 375 3.04 14.97 7.22
CA PHE A 375 4.06 14.33 8.06
C PHE A 375 3.47 13.70 9.31
N ARG A 376 4.21 12.77 9.89
CA ARG A 376 4.04 12.29 11.26
C ARG A 376 5.39 12.07 11.92
N ARG A 377 5.38 11.88 13.23
CA ARG A 377 6.57 11.46 13.97
C ARG A 377 6.94 10.02 13.69
N GLU A 378 8.23 9.73 13.84
CA GLU A 378 8.83 8.41 13.77
C GLU A 378 9.68 8.17 15.03
N GLY A 379 9.22 7.26 15.89
CA GLY A 379 9.83 7.01 17.19
C GLY A 379 9.81 8.23 18.15
N LEU A 380 10.72 8.20 19.13
CA LEU A 380 10.80 9.20 20.21
C LEU A 380 11.93 10.23 20.01
N GLY A 381 12.82 9.99 19.04
CA GLY A 381 14.09 10.71 18.88
C GLY A 381 14.03 11.95 17.99
N GLY A 382 12.89 12.64 17.91
CA GLY A 382 12.73 13.82 17.04
C GLY A 382 12.90 13.51 15.55
N ASN A 383 12.56 12.30 15.13
CA ASN A 383 12.47 11.95 13.71
C ASN A 383 11.03 12.06 13.24
N TYR A 384 10.88 12.36 11.97
CA TYR A 384 9.61 12.50 11.28
C TYR A 384 9.74 11.84 9.92
N LEU A 385 8.59 11.46 9.38
CA LEU A 385 8.47 11.06 8.00
C LEU A 385 7.30 11.80 7.37
N GLY A 386 7.45 12.12 6.09
CA GLY A 386 6.49 12.95 5.39
C GLY A 386 6.85 13.14 3.92
N GLY A 387 6.03 13.90 3.23
CA GLY A 387 6.18 14.16 1.81
C GLY A 387 5.10 15.09 1.29
N LEU A 388 5.07 15.21 -0.02
CA LEU A 388 4.05 15.91 -0.78
C LEU A 388 3.77 15.04 -2.01
N SER A 389 2.50 14.91 -2.40
CA SER A 389 2.18 14.26 -3.67
C SER A 389 2.46 15.23 -4.81
N PRO A 390 3.16 14.80 -5.88
CA PRO A 390 3.28 15.58 -7.11
C PRO A 390 1.89 15.92 -7.68
N THR A 391 1.78 17.04 -8.40
CA THR A 391 0.54 17.36 -9.13
C THR A 391 0.35 16.40 -10.31
N GLU A 392 -0.84 16.41 -10.93
CA GLU A 392 -1.11 15.54 -12.08
C GLU A 392 -0.15 15.81 -13.26
N GLU A 393 0.29 17.05 -13.44
CA GLU A 393 1.24 17.47 -14.48
C GLU A 393 2.70 17.10 -14.16
N GLU A 394 3.00 16.85 -12.89
CA GLU A 394 4.34 16.56 -12.36
C GLU A 394 4.51 15.09 -11.98
N GLU A 395 3.58 14.21 -12.36
CA GLU A 395 3.62 12.78 -12.02
C GLU A 395 4.93 12.15 -12.50
N PRO A 396 5.74 11.58 -11.59
CA PRO A 396 7.05 11.03 -11.92
C PRO A 396 6.94 9.68 -12.62
N ASP A 397 7.97 9.33 -13.40
CA ASP A 397 8.06 8.00 -14.03
C ASP A 397 8.01 6.87 -12.99
N SER A 398 7.15 5.90 -13.23
CA SER A 398 6.88 4.77 -12.32
C SER A 398 7.63 3.49 -12.71
N SER A 399 8.56 3.57 -13.68
CA SER A 399 9.37 2.42 -14.13
C SER A 399 10.32 1.87 -13.05
N ASP A 400 10.72 2.71 -12.09
CA ASP A 400 11.53 2.35 -10.92
C ASP A 400 10.98 2.97 -9.61
N LEU A 401 11.74 2.82 -8.52
CA LEU A 401 11.47 3.43 -7.21
C LEU A 401 12.64 4.32 -6.76
N GLU A 402 13.35 4.93 -7.70
CA GLU A 402 14.37 5.92 -7.38
C GLU A 402 13.70 7.18 -6.82
N VAL A 403 14.31 7.74 -5.77
CA VAL A 403 13.81 8.92 -5.06
C VAL A 403 14.34 10.19 -5.72
N ASP A 404 13.45 11.15 -5.93
CA ASP A 404 13.83 12.51 -6.30
C ASP A 404 14.17 13.32 -5.03
N TYR A 405 15.44 13.63 -4.83
CA TYR A 405 15.88 14.45 -3.69
C TYR A 405 15.74 15.95 -3.98
N GLU A 406 15.67 16.38 -5.24
CA GLU A 406 15.49 17.79 -5.57
C GLU A 406 14.06 18.22 -5.26
N TYR A 407 13.07 17.35 -5.55
CA TYR A 407 11.67 17.57 -5.15
C TYR A 407 11.51 17.81 -3.65
N PHE A 408 12.35 17.18 -2.82
CA PHE A 408 12.36 17.46 -1.38
C PHE A 408 12.78 18.90 -1.09
N HIS A 409 13.86 19.38 -1.73
CA HIS A 409 14.41 20.70 -1.48
C HIS A 409 13.52 21.82 -2.05
N GLU A 410 12.92 21.59 -3.22
CA GLU A 410 12.13 22.61 -3.93
C GLU A 410 10.69 22.69 -3.44
N ALA A 411 10.04 21.56 -3.12
CA ALA A 411 8.61 21.52 -2.84
C ALA A 411 8.27 21.08 -1.40
N VAL A 412 8.89 20.02 -0.91
CA VAL A 412 8.52 19.41 0.39
C VAL A 412 9.03 20.23 1.57
N TRP A 413 10.33 20.51 1.63
CA TRP A 413 10.94 21.19 2.77
C TRP A 413 10.39 22.61 2.99
N PRO A 414 10.26 23.47 1.96
CA PRO A 414 9.65 24.80 2.16
C PRO A 414 8.23 24.71 2.73
N SER A 415 7.43 23.74 2.26
CA SER A 415 6.07 23.53 2.75
C SER A 415 6.05 23.02 4.20
N LEU A 416 6.96 22.10 4.56
CA LEU A 416 7.13 21.63 5.94
C LEU A 416 7.54 22.77 6.88
N ALA A 417 8.51 23.60 6.48
CA ALA A 417 9.00 24.73 7.27
C ALA A 417 7.91 25.81 7.43
N GLN A 418 7.11 26.04 6.39
CA GLN A 418 5.96 26.94 6.47
C GLN A 418 4.90 26.42 7.46
N CYS A 419 4.57 25.12 7.43
CA CYS A 419 3.59 24.51 8.32
C CYS A 419 4.08 24.46 9.78
N VAL A 420 5.36 24.14 9.99
CA VAL A 420 5.99 24.05 11.31
C VAL A 420 7.33 24.80 11.26
N PRO A 421 7.41 26.04 11.79
CA PRO A 421 8.61 26.87 11.67
C PRO A 421 9.91 26.22 12.17
N ALA A 422 9.85 25.31 13.14
CA ALA A 422 11.02 24.57 13.63
C ALA A 422 11.68 23.67 12.54
N PHE A 423 10.91 23.26 11.53
CA PHE A 423 11.38 22.46 10.40
C PHE A 423 12.30 23.24 9.44
N GLU A 424 12.44 24.56 9.59
CA GLU A 424 13.51 25.33 8.94
C GLU A 424 14.90 24.73 9.22
N SER A 425 15.09 24.15 10.41
CA SER A 425 16.33 23.52 10.86
C SER A 425 16.39 22.00 10.69
N LEU A 426 15.44 21.39 9.97
CA LEU A 426 15.40 19.94 9.78
C LEU A 426 16.67 19.44 9.07
N ARG A 427 16.97 18.16 9.25
CA ARG A 427 18.01 17.46 8.49
C ARG A 427 17.43 16.23 7.84
N LEU A 428 17.50 16.14 6.52
CA LEU A 428 17.15 14.92 5.80
C LEU A 428 18.07 13.77 6.23
N LYS A 429 17.48 12.60 6.50
CA LYS A 429 18.16 11.41 7.01
C LYS A 429 18.20 10.29 5.98
N SER A 430 17.07 10.02 5.36
CA SER A 430 16.87 8.97 4.36
C SER A 430 15.56 9.23 3.63
N ALA A 431 15.32 8.50 2.55
CA ALA A 431 14.06 8.54 1.83
C ALA A 431 13.83 7.22 1.11
N TRP A 432 12.59 6.97 0.72
CA TRP A 432 12.22 5.88 -0.18
C TRP A 432 11.07 6.31 -1.08
N ALA A 433 10.86 5.57 -2.17
CA ALA A 433 9.68 5.71 -3.00
C ALA A 433 8.83 4.45 -2.92
N GLY A 434 7.52 4.59 -3.14
CA GLY A 434 6.58 3.48 -3.26
C GLY A 434 5.50 3.78 -4.28
N TYR A 435 4.71 2.75 -4.61
CA TYR A 435 3.59 2.91 -5.54
C TYR A 435 2.28 3.10 -4.78
N TYR A 436 1.45 4.00 -5.26
CA TYR A 436 0.00 3.88 -5.12
C TYR A 436 -0.53 3.03 -6.27
N ASP A 437 -1.46 2.13 -5.96
CA ASP A 437 -2.33 1.49 -6.94
C ASP A 437 -3.46 2.47 -7.29
N TYR A 438 -3.14 3.42 -8.14
CA TYR A 438 -3.98 4.58 -8.36
C TYR A 438 -5.07 4.27 -9.39
N ASN A 439 -6.33 4.42 -8.98
CA ASN A 439 -7.46 4.37 -9.89
C ASN A 439 -7.64 5.73 -10.60
N ILE A 440 -7.30 5.79 -11.89
CA ILE A 440 -7.38 7.03 -12.69
C ILE A 440 -8.80 7.49 -13.00
N PHE A 441 -9.81 6.66 -12.74
CA PHE A 441 -11.21 7.00 -13.03
C PHE A 441 -11.79 7.99 -12.01
N ASP A 442 -11.63 7.67 -10.72
CA ASP A 442 -12.23 8.40 -9.61
C ASP A 442 -11.45 8.28 -8.28
N GLN A 443 -10.24 7.72 -8.32
CA GLN A 443 -9.36 7.57 -7.15
C GLN A 443 -9.94 6.72 -6.01
N ASN A 444 -10.98 5.93 -6.27
CA ASN A 444 -11.59 5.03 -5.29
C ASN A 444 -11.36 3.56 -5.63
N ALA A 445 -11.52 2.71 -4.62
CA ALA A 445 -11.35 1.28 -4.80
C ALA A 445 -12.32 0.69 -5.85
N ILE A 446 -11.89 -0.42 -6.43
CA ILE A 446 -12.71 -1.31 -7.26
C ILE A 446 -12.83 -2.62 -6.49
N ILE A 447 -14.04 -2.88 -6.00
CA ILE A 447 -14.33 -3.99 -5.08
C ILE A 447 -15.54 -4.74 -5.65
N GLY A 448 -15.42 -6.05 -5.83
CA GLY A 448 -16.55 -6.88 -6.26
C GLY A 448 -16.25 -7.77 -7.45
N ALA A 449 -17.30 -8.35 -8.04
CA ALA A 449 -17.18 -9.29 -9.15
C ALA A 449 -16.99 -8.60 -10.51
N HIS A 450 -16.26 -9.24 -11.43
CA HIS A 450 -16.28 -8.84 -12.83
C HIS A 450 -17.59 -9.33 -13.48
N PRO A 451 -18.31 -8.49 -14.23
CA PRO A 451 -19.63 -8.86 -14.77
C PRO A 451 -19.57 -9.91 -15.89
N LEU A 452 -18.45 -10.02 -16.61
CA LEU A 452 -18.28 -10.95 -17.73
C LEU A 452 -17.30 -12.10 -17.48
N VAL A 453 -16.58 -12.08 -16.35
CA VAL A 453 -15.66 -13.16 -15.97
C VAL A 453 -16.23 -13.77 -14.70
N THR A 454 -16.98 -14.85 -14.89
CA THR A 454 -17.97 -15.37 -13.92
C THR A 454 -17.40 -15.79 -12.56
N ASN A 455 -16.08 -15.92 -12.46
CA ASN A 455 -15.39 -16.35 -11.25
C ASN A 455 -14.20 -15.46 -10.88
N LEU A 456 -14.22 -14.19 -11.29
CA LEU A 456 -13.19 -13.20 -10.98
C LEU A 456 -13.75 -12.08 -10.09
N TYR A 457 -13.00 -11.75 -9.05
CA TYR A 457 -13.27 -10.64 -8.14
C TYR A 457 -12.08 -9.67 -8.08
N PHE A 458 -12.33 -8.43 -7.70
CA PHE A 458 -11.33 -7.40 -7.48
C PHE A 458 -11.41 -6.86 -6.05
N ALA A 459 -10.25 -6.50 -5.52
CA ALA A 459 -10.10 -5.52 -4.44
C ALA A 459 -8.78 -4.78 -4.70
N THR A 460 -8.86 -3.66 -5.42
CA THR A 460 -7.69 -2.92 -5.90
C THR A 460 -8.03 -1.45 -6.18
N GLY A 461 -7.04 -0.62 -6.50
CA GLY A 461 -7.27 0.75 -6.93
C GLY A 461 -7.53 1.71 -5.77
N PHE A 462 -6.96 1.43 -4.60
CA PHE A 462 -7.26 2.19 -3.37
C PHE A 462 -6.58 3.56 -3.31
N SER A 463 -5.77 3.94 -4.31
CA SER A 463 -5.21 5.29 -4.44
C SER A 463 -4.62 5.88 -3.14
N GLY A 464 -3.97 5.04 -2.32
CA GLY A 464 -3.29 5.44 -1.09
C GLY A 464 -3.94 5.05 0.24
N HIS A 465 -5.19 4.59 0.26
CA HIS A 465 -5.88 4.25 1.52
C HIS A 465 -6.15 2.75 1.74
N GLY A 466 -5.60 1.87 0.89
CA GLY A 466 -5.84 0.42 0.97
C GLY A 466 -5.32 -0.24 2.25
N LEU A 467 -4.20 0.25 2.83
CA LEU A 467 -3.65 -0.31 4.05
C LEU A 467 -4.63 -0.23 5.22
N GLN A 468 -5.15 0.96 5.50
CA GLN A 468 -6.08 1.17 6.63
C GLN A 468 -7.41 0.47 6.42
N GLN A 469 -7.89 0.34 5.18
CA GLN A 469 -9.19 -0.29 4.88
C GLN A 469 -9.10 -1.82 4.76
N SER A 470 -7.88 -2.36 4.71
CA SER A 470 -7.68 -3.79 4.43
C SER A 470 -8.44 -4.76 5.33
N PRO A 471 -8.60 -4.55 6.66
CA PRO A 471 -9.38 -5.46 7.47
C PRO A 471 -10.85 -5.53 7.06
N ALA A 472 -11.48 -4.39 6.75
CA ALA A 472 -12.89 -4.34 6.37
C ALA A 472 -13.12 -4.83 4.94
N VAL A 473 -12.23 -4.50 4.01
CA VAL A 473 -12.33 -4.93 2.61
C VAL A 473 -12.20 -6.45 2.50
N GLY A 474 -11.23 -7.05 3.19
CA GLY A 474 -11.08 -8.51 3.19
C GLY A 474 -12.33 -9.24 3.69
N ARG A 475 -13.02 -8.65 4.69
CA ARG A 475 -14.32 -9.15 5.17
C ARG A 475 -15.40 -9.03 4.10
N ALA A 476 -15.49 -7.88 3.44
CA ALA A 476 -16.49 -7.63 2.40
C ALA A 476 -16.34 -8.60 1.21
N ILE A 477 -15.11 -8.86 0.77
CA ILE A 477 -14.85 -9.86 -0.29
C ILE A 477 -15.22 -11.26 0.17
N ALA A 478 -14.85 -11.66 1.39
CA ALA A 478 -15.22 -12.97 1.92
C ALA A 478 -16.74 -13.14 2.06
N GLU A 479 -17.48 -12.09 2.45
CA GLU A 479 -18.95 -12.06 2.46
C GLU A 479 -19.51 -12.20 1.05
N LEU A 480 -19.01 -11.43 0.08
CA LEU A 480 -19.48 -11.53 -1.29
C LEU A 480 -19.30 -12.93 -1.88
N ILE A 481 -18.16 -13.59 -1.59
CA ILE A 481 -17.85 -14.94 -2.08
C ILE A 481 -18.66 -16.02 -1.34
N LEU A 482 -18.67 -16.02 -0.01
CA LEU A 482 -19.25 -17.11 0.79
C LEU A 482 -20.75 -16.93 1.03
N ASP A 483 -21.20 -15.68 1.13
CA ASP A 483 -22.58 -15.31 1.43
C ASP A 483 -23.36 -14.81 0.19
N GLY A 484 -22.68 -14.63 -0.95
CA GLY A 484 -23.28 -14.20 -2.22
C GLY A 484 -23.64 -12.71 -2.29
N LYS A 485 -23.37 -11.94 -1.23
CA LYS A 485 -23.63 -10.50 -1.12
C LYS A 485 -22.80 -9.88 0.01
N PHE A 486 -22.59 -8.57 -0.07
CA PHE A 486 -22.13 -7.80 1.08
C PHE A 486 -23.13 -7.94 2.25
N LYS A 487 -22.65 -8.20 3.47
CA LYS A 487 -23.50 -8.35 4.67
C LYS A 487 -23.28 -7.25 5.69
N THR A 488 -22.03 -6.87 5.91
CA THR A 488 -21.66 -5.93 6.98
C THR A 488 -21.72 -4.48 6.51
N LEU A 489 -21.22 -4.22 5.30
CA LEU A 489 -21.22 -2.91 4.68
C LEU A 489 -21.46 -3.10 3.18
N ASP A 490 -22.46 -2.42 2.62
CA ASP A 490 -22.71 -2.45 1.19
C ASP A 490 -21.64 -1.62 0.47
N LEU A 491 -20.87 -2.27 -0.40
CA LEU A 491 -19.81 -1.67 -1.19
C LEU A 491 -20.12 -1.68 -2.70
N GLY A 492 -21.38 -1.87 -3.09
CA GLY A 492 -21.79 -1.88 -4.50
C GLY A 492 -21.47 -0.58 -5.24
N ALA A 493 -21.29 0.53 -4.53
CA ALA A 493 -20.78 1.78 -5.09
C ALA A 493 -19.38 1.65 -5.73
N PHE A 494 -18.58 0.67 -5.30
CA PHE A 494 -17.23 0.39 -5.79
C PHE A 494 -17.16 -0.73 -6.83
N ASP A 495 -18.31 -1.25 -7.30
CA ASP A 495 -18.34 -2.32 -8.28
C ASP A 495 -17.69 -1.92 -9.61
N PHE A 496 -17.16 -2.91 -10.32
CA PHE A 496 -16.56 -2.73 -11.66
C PHE A 496 -17.55 -2.11 -12.65
N ILE A 497 -18.85 -2.45 -12.56
CA ILE A 497 -19.87 -2.01 -13.52
C ILE A 497 -20.02 -0.49 -13.59
N ARG A 498 -19.65 0.25 -12.53
CA ARG A 498 -19.72 1.71 -12.52
C ARG A 498 -18.76 2.34 -13.55
N LEU A 499 -17.65 1.66 -13.87
CA LEU A 499 -16.68 2.09 -14.88
C LEU A 499 -17.33 2.14 -16.26
N PHE A 500 -18.03 1.06 -16.62
CA PHE A 500 -18.79 0.98 -17.87
C PHE A 500 -19.92 2.02 -17.90
N ARG A 501 -20.61 2.22 -16.78
CA ARG A 501 -21.69 3.22 -16.67
C ARG A 501 -21.20 4.67 -16.63
N GLY A 502 -19.90 4.90 -16.51
CA GLY A 502 -19.34 6.25 -16.32
C GLY A 502 -19.73 6.89 -14.98
N THR A 503 -20.12 6.11 -13.98
CA THR A 503 -20.55 6.61 -12.66
C THR A 503 -19.35 6.71 -11.71
N LYS A 504 -18.83 7.93 -11.52
CA LYS A 504 -17.72 8.20 -10.60
C LYS A 504 -18.19 8.30 -9.16
N VAL A 505 -17.37 7.79 -8.24
CA VAL A 505 -17.50 8.03 -6.80
C VAL A 505 -16.25 8.79 -6.35
N LEU A 506 -16.35 10.12 -6.25
CA LEU A 506 -15.21 10.98 -5.94
C LEU A 506 -15.21 11.37 -4.47
N GLU A 507 -14.04 11.30 -3.86
CA GLU A 507 -13.80 11.93 -2.58
C GLU A 507 -13.54 13.44 -2.75
N ARG A 508 -13.99 14.27 -1.80
CA ARG A 508 -13.85 15.74 -1.83
C ARG A 508 -12.91 16.19 -0.73
N ASN A 509 -11.79 16.84 -1.07
CA ASN A 509 -10.80 17.40 -0.13
C ASN A 509 -10.35 16.43 0.98
N ILE A 510 -9.81 15.28 0.61
CA ILE A 510 -9.33 14.25 1.55
C ILE A 510 -7.80 14.06 1.55
N LEU A 511 -7.05 14.82 0.74
CA LEU A 511 -5.59 14.77 0.64
C LEU A 511 -5.03 16.16 0.37
#